data_AF-A0A917PWF1-F1
#
_entry.id   AF-A0A917PWF1-F1
#
_cell.length_a   1.000
_cell.length_b   1.000
_cell.length_c   1.000
_cell.angle_alpha   90.00
_cell.angle_beta   90.00
_cell.angle_gamma   90.00
#
_symmetry.space_group_name_H-M   'P 1'
#
loop_
_entity.id
_entity.type
_entity.pdbx_description
1 polymer ?
#
loop_
_entity_poly.entity_id
_entity_poly.type
_entity_poly.pdbx_seq_one_letter_code
_entity_poly.pdbx_strand_id
1 'polypeptide(L)'
;MENIDTVLGAFLAEQHNRLKQKSYRDYEDVIHFFQDYLNQYAPNRLNEDEWKKWEAQFHEDEDCYTKMFSPEKLSSGSFDEFLDYFMIRKVMSSVSFMKAAVKVMKKLNKWLFENGYINQSTYHNVLEYFDEAKDLPDVEKLADLFLDYAEKTPDKPFEEILEGYFSIKSIERGQLWLDEAIGSKRDIGPLRVSTQISNLCKKGWDINVAIGKYQGEWYILESGNVYR
;
A
#
# COMPACT_ATOMS: atom_id res chain seq x y z
N MET A 1 6.90 24.68 -17.67
CA MET A 1 7.10 23.86 -16.46
C MET A 1 6.95 22.42 -16.91
N GLU A 2 7.88 21.54 -16.55
CA GLU A 2 7.81 20.13 -16.96
C GLU A 2 6.67 19.43 -16.22
N ASN A 3 5.94 18.54 -16.91
CA ASN A 3 4.89 17.74 -16.30
C ASN A 3 5.47 16.50 -15.61
N ILE A 4 4.67 15.85 -14.78
CA ILE A 4 5.09 14.66 -14.01
C ILE A 4 5.61 13.57 -14.96
N ASP A 5 4.93 13.28 -16.06
CA ASP A 5 5.35 12.26 -17.03
C ASP A 5 6.75 12.49 -17.58
N THR A 6 7.04 13.72 -17.98
CA THR A 6 8.37 14.10 -18.51
C THR A 6 9.45 13.86 -17.45
N VAL A 7 9.17 14.22 -16.20
CA VAL A 7 10.10 14.11 -15.09
C VAL A 7 10.32 12.67 -14.66
N LEU A 8 9.27 11.85 -14.62
CA LEU A 8 9.37 10.41 -14.38
C LEU A 8 10.12 9.69 -15.51
N GLY A 9 9.88 10.08 -16.76
CA GLY A 9 10.63 9.59 -17.91
C GLY A 9 12.12 9.92 -17.85
N ALA A 10 12.47 11.15 -17.43
CA ALA A 10 13.86 11.56 -17.23
C ALA A 10 14.55 10.75 -16.12
N PHE A 11 13.85 10.51 -15.00
CA PHE A 11 14.34 9.63 -13.94
C PHE A 11 14.64 8.22 -14.46
N LEU A 12 13.69 7.60 -15.19
CA LEU A 12 13.87 6.27 -15.77
C LEU A 12 15.03 6.23 -16.77
N ALA A 13 15.15 7.22 -17.64
CA ALA A 13 16.24 7.30 -18.61
C ALA A 13 17.63 7.32 -17.93
N GLU A 14 17.78 8.06 -16.82
CA GLU A 14 19.01 8.03 -16.03
C GLU A 14 19.26 6.66 -15.39
N GLN A 15 18.21 6.02 -14.85
CA GLN A 15 18.34 4.70 -14.23
C GLN A 15 18.68 3.60 -15.25
N HIS A 16 18.14 3.67 -16.47
CA HIS A 16 18.43 2.73 -17.56
C HIS A 16 19.92 2.67 -17.87
N ASN A 17 20.59 3.82 -17.89
CA ASN A 17 22.03 3.90 -18.17
C ASN A 17 22.91 3.33 -17.05
N ARG A 18 22.35 3.12 -15.84
CA ARG A 18 23.08 2.73 -14.64
C ARG A 18 22.76 1.31 -14.17
N LEU A 19 21.56 0.82 -14.45
CA LEU A 19 21.05 -0.44 -13.90
C LEU A 19 21.16 -1.59 -14.90
N LYS A 20 21.24 -2.81 -14.37
CA LYS A 20 21.07 -4.02 -15.18
C LYS A 20 19.61 -4.16 -15.60
N GLN A 21 19.36 -4.74 -16.77
CA GLN A 21 18.03 -4.88 -17.36
C GLN A 21 16.96 -5.41 -16.38
N LYS A 22 17.25 -6.47 -15.62
CA LYS A 22 16.30 -7.02 -14.64
C LYS A 22 15.89 -5.99 -13.58
N SER A 23 16.86 -5.29 -12.99
CA SER A 23 16.57 -4.27 -11.98
C SER A 23 15.96 -3.02 -12.57
N TYR A 24 16.22 -2.72 -13.85
CA TYR A 24 15.59 -1.60 -14.53
C TYR A 24 14.10 -1.86 -14.80
N ARG A 25 13.72 -3.10 -15.15
CA ARG A 25 12.30 -3.48 -15.29
C ARG A 25 11.50 -3.23 -14.02
N ASP A 26 12.06 -3.58 -12.85
CA ASP A 26 11.42 -3.27 -11.57
C ASP A 26 11.17 -1.76 -11.39
N TYR A 27 12.02 -0.89 -11.95
CA TYR A 27 11.83 0.56 -11.89
C TYR A 27 10.75 1.00 -12.86
N GLU A 28 10.75 0.48 -14.09
CA GLU A 28 9.71 0.78 -15.08
C GLU A 28 8.33 0.39 -14.54
N ASP A 29 8.18 -0.83 -14.02
CA ASP A 29 6.91 -1.32 -13.49
C ASP A 29 6.43 -0.48 -12.30
N VAL A 30 7.32 -0.14 -11.36
CA VAL A 30 6.94 0.69 -10.20
C VAL A 30 6.55 2.11 -10.62
N ILE A 31 7.29 2.72 -11.55
CA ILE A 31 6.97 4.07 -12.03
C ILE A 31 5.65 4.07 -12.82
N HIS A 32 5.40 3.03 -13.62
CA HIS A 32 4.14 2.86 -14.31
C HIS A 32 2.96 2.78 -13.33
N PHE A 33 3.04 1.93 -12.29
CA PHE A 33 1.99 1.89 -11.26
C PHE A 33 1.85 3.18 -10.48
N PHE A 34 2.93 3.93 -10.29
CA PHE A 34 2.87 5.24 -9.66
C PHE A 34 2.14 6.26 -10.55
N GLN A 35 2.34 6.21 -11.87
CA GLN A 35 1.59 7.03 -12.82
C GLN A 35 0.09 6.68 -12.79
N ASP A 36 -0.25 5.40 -12.82
CA ASP A 36 -1.64 4.93 -12.73
C ASP A 36 -2.31 5.41 -11.44
N TYR A 37 -1.60 5.31 -10.31
CA TYR A 37 -2.04 5.85 -9.02
C TYR A 37 -2.30 7.35 -9.11
N LEU A 38 -1.36 8.12 -9.66
CA LEU A 38 -1.52 9.57 -9.75
C LEU A 38 -2.70 9.94 -10.65
N ASN A 39 -2.89 9.28 -11.79
CA ASN A 39 -4.00 9.53 -12.70
C ASN A 39 -5.36 9.26 -12.06
N GLN A 40 -5.46 8.23 -11.20
CA GLN A 40 -6.73 7.85 -10.58
C GLN A 40 -7.04 8.57 -9.25
N TYR A 41 -6.03 8.83 -8.41
CA TYR A 41 -6.25 9.26 -7.02
C TYR A 41 -5.82 10.70 -6.75
N ALA A 42 -4.79 11.21 -7.44
CA ALA A 42 -4.34 12.59 -7.23
C ALA A 42 -5.37 13.66 -7.64
N PRO A 43 -6.33 13.43 -8.57
CA PRO A 43 -7.44 14.36 -8.82
C PRO A 43 -8.25 14.74 -7.58
N ASN A 44 -8.38 13.83 -6.60
CA ASN A 44 -9.13 14.06 -5.36
C ASN A 44 -8.57 15.20 -4.49
N ARG A 45 -7.37 15.70 -4.81
CA ARG A 45 -6.66 16.76 -4.08
C ARG A 45 -6.62 18.08 -4.85
N LEU A 46 -7.22 18.13 -6.03
CA LEU A 46 -7.29 19.34 -6.85
C LEU A 46 -8.24 20.35 -6.22
N ASN A 47 -7.92 21.64 -6.37
CA ASN A 47 -8.89 22.69 -6.09
C ASN A 47 -9.95 22.76 -7.20
N GLU A 48 -11.00 23.55 -6.99
CA GLU A 48 -12.15 23.62 -7.91
C GLU A 48 -11.76 23.99 -9.36
N ASP A 49 -10.83 24.94 -9.54
CA ASP A 49 -10.41 25.38 -10.87
C ASP A 49 -9.54 24.34 -11.58
N GLU A 50 -8.68 23.65 -10.83
CA GLU A 50 -7.86 22.56 -11.33
C GLU A 50 -8.71 21.34 -11.67
N TRP A 51 -9.71 21.01 -10.83
CA TRP A 51 -10.65 19.93 -11.07
C TRP A 51 -11.39 20.12 -12.39
N LYS A 52 -11.97 21.32 -12.62
CA LYS A 52 -12.69 21.61 -13.87
C LYS A 52 -11.80 21.45 -15.11
N LYS A 53 -10.53 21.85 -15.01
CA LYS A 53 -9.57 21.68 -16.11
C LYS A 53 -9.24 20.21 -16.35
N TRP A 54 -8.99 19.46 -15.28
CA TRP A 54 -8.72 18.03 -15.35
C TRP A 54 -9.93 17.26 -15.89
N GLU A 55 -11.12 17.49 -15.37
CA GLU A 55 -12.36 16.82 -15.78
C GLU A 55 -12.66 17.02 -17.27
N ALA A 56 -12.41 18.22 -17.80
CA ALA A 56 -12.55 18.50 -19.23
C ALA A 56 -11.61 17.65 -20.10
N GLN A 57 -10.39 17.36 -19.63
CA GLN A 57 -9.41 16.54 -20.35
C GLN A 57 -9.60 15.04 -20.10
N PHE A 58 -10.07 14.66 -18.91
CA PHE A 58 -10.26 13.28 -18.48
C PHE A 58 -11.20 12.50 -19.39
N HIS A 59 -12.21 13.17 -19.96
CA HIS A 59 -13.12 12.55 -20.93
C HIS A 59 -12.43 12.09 -22.23
N GLU A 60 -11.29 12.67 -22.57
CA GLU A 60 -10.51 12.32 -23.76
C GLU A 60 -9.30 11.43 -23.43
N ASP A 61 -8.73 11.60 -22.25
CA ASP A 61 -7.52 10.90 -21.79
C ASP A 61 -7.59 10.68 -20.28
N GLU A 62 -7.93 9.45 -19.86
CA GLU A 62 -8.01 9.09 -18.44
C GLU A 62 -6.64 9.22 -17.73
N ASP A 63 -5.54 9.19 -18.50
CA ASP A 63 -4.17 9.33 -18.01
C ASP A 63 -3.63 10.76 -18.06
N CYS A 64 -4.52 11.75 -18.14
CA CYS A 64 -4.12 13.14 -18.35
C CYS A 64 -3.48 13.81 -17.12
N TYR A 65 -3.71 13.36 -15.89
CA TYR A 65 -3.25 14.07 -14.69
C TYR A 65 -1.73 14.29 -14.71
N THR A 66 -0.98 13.21 -14.92
CA THR A 66 0.49 13.22 -14.96
C THR A 66 1.07 13.98 -16.15
N LYS A 67 0.28 14.12 -17.24
CA LYS A 67 0.60 14.94 -18.41
C LYS A 67 0.27 16.42 -18.22
N MET A 68 -0.66 16.74 -17.32
CA MET A 68 -1.15 18.11 -17.09
C MET A 68 -0.41 18.83 -15.96
N PHE A 69 -0.11 18.12 -14.87
CA PHE A 69 0.41 18.74 -13.66
C PHE A 69 1.93 18.60 -13.53
N SER A 70 2.53 19.55 -12.82
CA SER A 70 3.97 19.56 -12.53
C SER A 70 4.31 18.71 -11.30
N PRO A 71 5.59 18.30 -11.14
CA PRO A 71 6.05 17.58 -9.95
C PRO A 71 5.84 18.29 -8.62
N GLU A 72 5.60 19.61 -8.61
CA GLU A 72 5.27 20.36 -7.40
C GLU A 72 3.97 19.88 -6.74
N LYS A 73 3.11 19.17 -7.48
CA LYS A 73 1.92 18.51 -6.94
C LYS A 73 2.23 17.23 -6.16
N LEU A 74 3.43 16.67 -6.31
CA LEU A 74 3.86 15.51 -5.54
C LEU A 74 4.09 15.94 -4.09
N SER A 75 3.29 15.37 -3.20
CA SER A 75 3.38 15.57 -1.75
C SER A 75 3.82 14.29 -1.06
N SER A 76 4.14 14.33 0.24
CA SER A 76 4.31 13.10 1.03
C SER A 76 3.09 12.19 0.95
N GLY A 77 1.91 12.80 0.93
CA GLY A 77 0.61 12.18 0.65
C GLY A 77 0.53 11.36 -0.65
N SER A 78 1.42 11.62 -1.61
CA SER A 78 1.46 10.87 -2.87
C SER A 78 2.26 9.59 -2.73
N PHE A 79 3.28 9.58 -1.87
CA PHE A 79 4.15 8.42 -1.66
C PHE A 79 3.53 7.45 -0.66
N ASP A 80 2.94 7.96 0.42
CA ASP A 80 2.30 7.14 1.46
C ASP A 80 1.08 6.37 0.92
N GLU A 81 0.13 7.04 0.25
CA GLU A 81 -1.08 6.42 -0.28
C GLU A 81 -0.75 5.47 -1.43
N PHE A 82 0.26 5.78 -2.25
CA PHE A 82 0.73 4.86 -3.27
C PHE A 82 1.18 3.53 -2.64
N LEU A 83 2.02 3.57 -1.62
CA LEU A 83 2.64 2.38 -1.04
C LEU A 83 1.73 1.67 -0.01
N ASP A 84 1.06 2.41 0.87
CA ASP A 84 0.25 1.88 1.97
C ASP A 84 -1.18 1.52 1.53
N TYR A 85 -1.64 2.02 0.39
CA TYR A 85 -2.99 1.75 -0.12
C TYR A 85 -3.01 1.20 -1.53
N PHE A 86 -2.49 1.92 -2.53
CA PHE A 86 -2.63 1.52 -3.94
C PHE A 86 -1.88 0.21 -4.26
N MET A 87 -0.62 0.10 -3.84
CA MET A 87 0.19 -1.09 -4.04
C MET A 87 -0.43 -2.33 -3.38
N ILE A 88 -0.91 -2.19 -2.15
CA ILE A 88 -1.52 -3.28 -1.39
C ILE A 88 -2.89 -3.67 -2.00
N ARG A 89 -3.75 -2.68 -2.27
CA ARG A 89 -5.16 -2.93 -2.63
C ARG A 89 -5.39 -3.15 -4.12
N LYS A 90 -4.62 -2.50 -5.00
CA LYS A 90 -4.89 -2.46 -6.44
C LYS A 90 -3.89 -3.27 -7.25
N VAL A 91 -2.62 -3.28 -6.84
CA VAL A 91 -1.59 -4.03 -7.55
C VAL A 91 -1.50 -5.48 -7.05
N MET A 92 -1.70 -5.73 -5.75
CA MET A 92 -1.60 -7.07 -5.12
C MET A 92 -0.27 -7.75 -5.49
N SER A 93 0.83 -7.13 -5.07
CA SER A 93 2.16 -7.46 -5.57
C SER A 93 2.95 -8.37 -4.63
N SER A 94 3.77 -9.28 -5.16
CA SER A 94 4.66 -10.10 -4.33
C SER A 94 5.53 -9.29 -3.34
N VAL A 95 5.91 -9.89 -2.21
CA VAL A 95 6.85 -9.31 -1.22
C VAL A 95 8.14 -8.79 -1.88
N SER A 96 8.67 -9.48 -2.89
CA SER A 96 9.86 -9.04 -3.63
C SER A 96 9.62 -7.76 -4.43
N PHE A 97 8.44 -7.63 -5.03
CA PHE A 97 8.08 -6.43 -5.79
C PHE A 97 7.80 -5.26 -4.84
N MET A 98 7.13 -5.48 -3.71
CA MET A 98 6.92 -4.42 -2.72
C MET A 98 8.24 -3.84 -2.17
N LYS A 99 9.25 -4.71 -1.96
CA LYS A 99 10.62 -4.25 -1.63
C LYS A 99 11.24 -3.40 -2.74
N ALA A 100 11.00 -3.76 -4.00
CA ALA A 100 11.45 -2.97 -5.14
C ALA A 100 10.74 -1.61 -5.18
N ALA A 101 9.42 -1.58 -4.99
CA ALA A 101 8.61 -0.36 -4.94
C ALA A 101 9.15 0.63 -3.90
N VAL A 102 9.28 0.21 -2.64
CA VAL A 102 9.84 1.06 -1.56
C VAL A 102 11.21 1.62 -1.94
N LYS A 103 12.09 0.79 -2.52
CA LYS A 103 13.44 1.21 -2.92
C LYS A 103 13.40 2.22 -4.08
N VAL A 104 12.58 1.98 -5.09
CA VAL A 104 12.43 2.85 -6.27
C VAL A 104 11.86 4.18 -5.83
N MET A 105 10.78 4.19 -5.05
CA MET A 105 10.14 5.41 -4.57
C MET A 105 11.07 6.25 -3.68
N LYS A 106 11.88 5.62 -2.82
CA LYS A 106 12.91 6.32 -2.04
C LYS A 106 13.97 6.97 -2.92
N LYS A 107 14.38 6.30 -4.02
CA LYS A 107 15.33 6.84 -4.99
C LYS A 107 14.72 7.96 -5.83
N LEU A 108 13.46 7.82 -6.23
CA LEU A 108 12.72 8.85 -6.95
C LEU A 108 12.62 10.12 -6.10
N ASN A 109 12.20 10.03 -4.83
CA ASN A 109 12.13 11.17 -3.91
C ASN A 109 13.46 11.92 -3.83
N LYS A 110 14.57 11.17 -3.66
CA LYS A 110 15.91 11.75 -3.64
C LYS A 110 16.25 12.44 -4.96
N TRP A 111 16.00 11.79 -6.09
CA TRP A 111 16.31 12.32 -7.41
C TRP A 111 15.50 13.57 -7.73
N LEU A 112 14.21 13.60 -7.39
CA LEU A 112 13.34 14.76 -7.54
C LEU A 112 13.88 15.97 -6.76
N PHE A 113 14.36 15.74 -5.53
CA PHE A 113 14.95 16.80 -4.71
C PHE A 113 16.29 17.30 -5.28
N GLU A 114 17.19 16.38 -5.64
CA GLU A 114 18.51 16.74 -6.21
C GLU A 114 18.41 17.51 -7.52
N ASN A 115 17.34 17.30 -8.30
CA ASN A 115 17.08 18.02 -9.55
C ASN A 115 16.14 19.23 -9.38
N GLY A 116 15.74 19.56 -8.15
CA GLY A 116 14.95 20.77 -7.85
C GLY A 116 13.46 20.69 -8.20
N TYR A 117 12.91 19.50 -8.43
CA TYR A 117 11.49 19.29 -8.73
C TYR A 117 10.59 19.33 -7.50
N ILE A 118 11.14 19.05 -6.33
CA ILE A 118 10.44 19.15 -5.04
C ILE A 118 11.26 19.96 -4.04
N ASN A 119 10.58 20.61 -3.11
CA ASN A 119 11.24 21.38 -2.06
C ASN A 119 11.76 20.50 -0.92
N GLN A 120 12.58 21.09 -0.04
CA GLN A 120 13.19 20.39 1.10
C GLN A 120 12.16 19.82 2.09
N SER A 121 11.03 20.51 2.31
CA SER A 121 9.99 20.03 3.21
C SER A 121 9.33 18.77 2.67
N THR A 122 8.94 18.75 1.39
CA THR A 122 8.40 17.55 0.74
C THR A 122 9.39 16.39 0.81
N TYR A 123 10.66 16.65 0.49
CA TYR A 123 11.71 15.64 0.55
C TYR A 123 11.84 15.02 1.95
N HIS A 124 11.85 15.84 3.00
CA HIS A 124 11.99 15.38 4.38
C HIS A 124 10.77 14.58 4.86
N ASN A 125 9.55 15.08 4.60
CA ASN A 125 8.32 14.39 4.99
C ASN A 125 8.23 13.00 4.34
N VAL A 126 8.66 12.86 3.08
CA VAL A 126 8.71 11.55 2.41
C VAL A 126 9.79 10.64 3.03
N LEU A 127 10.93 11.20 3.47
CA LEU A 127 11.95 10.41 4.15
C LEU A 127 11.48 9.89 5.52
N GLU A 128 10.81 10.73 6.30
CA GLU A 128 10.20 10.34 7.58
C GLU A 128 9.24 9.18 7.39
N TYR A 129 8.36 9.27 6.38
CA TYR A 129 7.49 8.16 5.99
C TYR A 129 8.28 6.86 5.75
N PHE A 130 9.37 6.89 4.97
CA PHE A 130 10.17 5.69 4.72
C PHE A 130 10.89 5.15 5.96
N ASP A 131 11.13 5.99 6.96
CA ASP A 131 11.69 5.55 8.22
C ASP A 131 10.69 4.82 9.10
N GLU A 132 9.40 5.17 8.99
CA GLU A 132 8.29 4.50 9.64
C GLU A 132 7.83 3.25 8.87
N ALA A 133 7.84 3.30 7.53
CA ALA A 133 7.34 2.26 6.61
C ALA A 133 8.28 1.08 6.38
N LYS A 134 9.18 0.79 7.34
CA LYS A 134 10.19 -0.28 7.22
C LYS A 134 9.59 -1.69 7.18
N ASP A 135 8.32 -1.78 7.56
CA ASP A 135 7.55 -3.00 7.74
C ASP A 135 6.60 -3.32 6.59
N LEU A 136 6.52 -2.50 5.54
CA LEU A 136 5.70 -2.80 4.37
C LEU A 136 5.96 -4.18 3.73
N PRO A 137 7.20 -4.67 3.62
CA PRO A 137 7.43 -6.03 3.15
C PRO A 137 6.89 -7.11 4.10
N ASP A 138 6.80 -6.81 5.40
CA ASP A 138 6.24 -7.71 6.40
C ASP A 138 4.71 -7.68 6.34
N VAL A 139 4.09 -6.55 6.00
CA VAL A 139 2.65 -6.43 5.71
C VAL A 139 2.24 -7.37 4.56
N GLU A 140 2.95 -7.31 3.43
CA GLU A 140 2.68 -8.19 2.28
C GLU A 140 2.90 -9.66 2.62
N LYS A 141 4.01 -9.96 3.31
CA LYS A 141 4.30 -11.33 3.76
C LYS A 141 3.24 -11.86 4.71
N LEU A 142 2.65 -10.99 5.52
CA LEU A 142 1.60 -11.38 6.46
C LEU A 142 0.30 -11.70 5.73
N ALA A 143 -0.05 -10.99 4.65
CA ALA A 143 -1.18 -11.30 3.80
C ALA A 143 -1.05 -12.70 3.17
N ASP A 144 0.11 -13.03 2.59
CA ASP A 144 0.41 -14.38 2.08
C ASP A 144 0.22 -15.46 3.15
N LEU A 145 0.72 -15.20 4.37
CA LEU A 145 0.61 -16.17 5.47
C LEU A 145 -0.82 -16.36 5.96
N PHE A 146 -1.63 -15.32 5.96
CA PHE A 146 -3.04 -15.42 6.31
C PHE A 146 -3.83 -16.20 5.26
N LEU A 147 -3.55 -15.98 3.97
CA LEU A 147 -4.12 -16.77 2.89
C LEU A 147 -3.78 -18.26 3.04
N ASP A 148 -2.49 -18.57 3.18
CA ASP A 148 -1.99 -19.93 3.41
C ASP A 148 -2.60 -20.61 4.65
N TYR A 149 -2.96 -19.83 5.66
CA TYR A 149 -3.56 -20.31 6.89
C TYR A 149 -5.05 -20.58 6.70
N ALA A 150 -5.77 -19.67 6.04
CA ALA A 150 -7.20 -19.79 5.73
C ALA A 150 -7.50 -21.04 4.89
N GLU A 151 -6.67 -21.32 3.88
CA GLU A 151 -6.80 -22.53 3.03
C GLU A 151 -6.71 -23.85 3.82
N LYS A 152 -6.09 -23.82 5.00
CA LYS A 152 -5.89 -24.99 5.86
C LYS A 152 -6.90 -25.03 7.02
N THR A 153 -7.81 -24.07 7.09
CA THR A 153 -8.81 -24.03 8.15
C THR A 153 -9.76 -25.22 8.01
N PRO A 154 -9.92 -26.04 9.06
CA PRO A 154 -10.81 -27.18 9.01
C PRO A 154 -12.26 -26.74 8.78
N ASP A 155 -12.99 -27.48 7.95
CA ASP A 155 -14.44 -27.32 7.82
C ASP A 155 -15.11 -27.64 9.16
N LYS A 156 -15.84 -26.66 9.70
CA LYS A 156 -16.48 -26.69 11.00
C LYS A 156 -17.84 -26.01 10.90
N PRO A 157 -18.84 -26.45 11.69
CA PRO A 157 -20.12 -25.76 11.76
C PRO A 157 -19.97 -24.50 12.61
N PHE A 158 -19.49 -23.42 12.00
CA PHE A 158 -19.28 -22.14 12.68
C PHE A 158 -20.61 -21.57 13.20
N GLU A 159 -20.59 -21.14 14.46
CA GLU A 159 -21.73 -20.58 15.19
C GLU A 159 -22.03 -19.13 14.77
N GLU A 160 -20.98 -18.43 14.34
CA GLU A 160 -21.00 -17.03 13.96
C GLU A 160 -19.89 -16.80 12.92
N ILE A 161 -20.17 -15.98 11.91
CA ILE A 161 -19.19 -15.55 10.90
C ILE A 161 -19.21 -14.04 10.85
N LEU A 162 -18.02 -13.43 10.92
CA LEU A 162 -17.81 -12.01 10.74
C LEU A 162 -16.86 -11.79 9.55
N GLU A 163 -17.13 -10.79 8.74
CA GLU A 163 -16.31 -10.42 7.60
C GLU A 163 -16.11 -8.91 7.60
N GLY A 164 -14.87 -8.48 7.36
CA GLY A 164 -14.58 -7.05 7.28
C GLY A 164 -13.13 -6.73 7.58
N TYR A 165 -12.92 -5.53 8.11
CA TYR A 165 -11.63 -5.02 8.53
C TYR A 165 -11.55 -5.06 10.05
N PHE A 166 -10.44 -5.59 10.55
CA PHE A 166 -10.22 -5.78 11.97
C PHE A 166 -8.86 -5.24 12.38
N SER A 167 -8.82 -4.45 13.45
CA SER A 167 -7.58 -3.92 14.01
C SER A 167 -6.99 -4.89 15.03
N ILE A 168 -5.69 -5.17 14.92
CA ILE A 168 -4.98 -6.03 15.87
C ILE A 168 -4.78 -5.28 17.20
N LYS A 169 -5.48 -5.72 18.23
CA LYS A 169 -5.48 -5.10 19.56
C LYS A 169 -4.40 -5.67 20.47
N SER A 170 -4.32 -7.00 20.53
CA SER A 170 -3.28 -7.71 21.28
C SER A 170 -2.84 -8.98 20.58
N ILE A 171 -1.63 -9.41 20.94
CA ILE A 171 -0.91 -10.50 20.30
C ILE A 171 -0.33 -11.36 21.41
N GLU A 172 -0.64 -12.65 21.34
CA GLU A 172 0.06 -13.69 22.09
C GLU A 172 0.58 -14.74 21.10
N ARG A 173 1.42 -15.66 21.58
CA ARG A 173 2.03 -16.68 20.71
C ARG A 173 0.94 -17.58 20.09
N GLY A 174 0.73 -17.46 18.78
CA GLY A 174 -0.28 -18.20 18.03
C GLY A 174 -1.73 -17.72 18.23
N GLN A 175 -1.92 -16.53 18.82
CA GLN A 175 -3.25 -15.98 19.09
C GLN A 175 -3.28 -14.47 18.87
N LEU A 176 -4.38 -13.98 18.30
CA LEU A 176 -4.65 -12.55 18.13
C LEU A 176 -5.97 -12.19 18.80
N TRP A 177 -6.06 -10.94 19.28
CA TRP A 177 -7.31 -10.29 19.63
C TRP A 177 -7.51 -9.09 18.74
N LEU A 178 -8.74 -8.93 18.27
CA LEU A 178 -9.12 -7.98 17.26
C LEU A 178 -10.25 -7.08 17.78
N ASP A 179 -10.30 -5.86 17.28
CA ASP A 179 -11.49 -5.02 17.33
C ASP A 179 -12.01 -4.81 15.89
N GLU A 180 -13.32 -4.70 15.68
CA GLU A 180 -13.85 -4.25 14.38
C GLU A 180 -13.30 -2.85 14.07
N ALA A 181 -12.64 -2.69 12.91
CA ALA A 181 -12.01 -1.42 12.53
C ALA A 181 -13.06 -0.32 12.26
N ILE A 182 -14.25 -0.72 11.80
CA ILE A 182 -15.38 0.16 11.55
C ILE A 182 -16.61 -0.40 12.29
N GLY A 183 -17.18 0.40 13.20
CA GLY A 183 -18.42 0.05 13.88
C GLY A 183 -18.29 -0.05 15.40
N SER A 184 -19.05 -0.95 16.01
CA SER A 184 -19.02 -1.22 17.44
C SER A 184 -17.72 -1.93 17.77
N LYS A 185 -16.78 -1.29 18.49
CA LYS A 185 -15.51 -1.89 18.94
C LYS A 185 -15.73 -3.12 19.82
N ARG A 186 -16.03 -4.25 19.17
CA ARG A 186 -16.29 -5.55 19.77
C ARG A 186 -14.96 -6.24 19.93
N ASP A 187 -14.72 -6.72 21.14
CA ASP A 187 -13.54 -7.54 21.43
C ASP A 187 -13.74 -8.94 20.84
N ILE A 188 -12.87 -9.30 19.88
CA ILE A 188 -12.90 -10.57 19.15
C ILE A 188 -11.62 -11.32 19.47
N GLY A 189 -11.74 -12.43 20.18
CA GLY A 189 -10.62 -13.31 20.43
C GLY A 189 -10.95 -14.43 21.43
N PRO A 190 -10.07 -15.42 21.56
CA PRO A 190 -8.82 -15.56 20.81
C PRO A 190 -9.05 -16.03 19.36
N LEU A 191 -8.41 -15.37 18.40
CA LEU A 191 -8.28 -15.83 17.02
C LEU A 191 -7.04 -16.71 16.89
N ARG A 192 -7.24 -17.98 16.53
CA ARG A 192 -6.15 -18.95 16.35
C ARG A 192 -5.38 -18.64 15.06
N VAL A 193 -4.06 -18.52 15.19
CA VAL A 193 -3.13 -18.34 14.07
C VAL A 193 -1.86 -19.15 14.28
N SER A 194 -1.04 -19.28 13.23
CA SER A 194 0.30 -19.84 13.40
C SER A 194 1.19 -18.92 14.23
N THR A 195 2.21 -19.48 14.89
CA THR A 195 3.19 -18.66 15.63
C THR A 195 3.96 -17.70 14.72
N GLN A 196 4.15 -18.09 13.45
CA GLN A 196 4.78 -17.25 12.44
C GLN A 196 3.95 -15.99 12.14
N ILE A 197 2.63 -16.14 12.00
CA ILE A 197 1.70 -15.01 11.82
C ILE A 197 1.78 -14.09 13.05
N SER A 198 1.57 -14.64 14.26
CA SER A 198 1.57 -13.81 15.48
C SER A 198 2.89 -13.06 15.72
N ASN A 199 4.03 -13.62 15.29
CA ASN A 199 5.33 -12.96 15.44
C ASN A 199 5.55 -11.79 14.48
N LEU A 200 4.83 -11.77 13.35
CA LEU A 200 4.96 -10.76 12.31
C LEU A 200 3.92 -9.63 12.47
N CYS A 201 2.77 -9.95 13.06
CA CYS A 201 1.73 -8.97 13.39
C CYS A 201 2.27 -7.84 14.28
N LYS A 202 1.71 -6.64 14.10
CA LYS A 202 1.88 -5.51 15.01
C LYS A 202 0.53 -5.01 15.50
N LYS A 203 0.52 -4.45 16.71
CA LYS A 203 -0.68 -3.80 17.24
C LYS A 203 -1.02 -2.57 16.40
N GLY A 204 -2.30 -2.35 16.16
CA GLY A 204 -2.81 -1.24 15.36
C GLY A 204 -2.90 -1.53 13.86
N TRP A 205 -2.26 -2.59 13.37
CA TRP A 205 -2.43 -3.02 11.98
C TRP A 205 -3.84 -3.54 11.73
N ASP A 206 -4.36 -3.28 10.55
CA ASP A 206 -5.66 -3.75 10.11
C ASP A 206 -5.52 -4.96 9.20
N ILE A 207 -6.39 -5.95 9.38
CA ILE A 207 -6.48 -7.13 8.53
C ILE A 207 -7.87 -7.22 7.92
N ASN A 208 -7.94 -7.50 6.62
CA ASN A 208 -9.19 -7.83 5.96
C ASN A 208 -9.34 -9.35 5.92
N VAL A 209 -10.30 -9.89 6.65
CA VAL A 209 -10.50 -11.34 6.79
C VAL A 209 -11.98 -11.68 6.96
N ALA A 210 -12.34 -12.92 6.65
CA ALA A 210 -13.54 -13.55 7.19
C ALA A 210 -13.13 -14.48 8.34
N ILE A 211 -13.81 -14.40 9.47
CA ILE A 211 -13.54 -15.23 10.65
C ILE A 211 -14.80 -15.94 11.13
N GLY A 212 -14.63 -17.19 11.56
CA GLY A 212 -15.69 -18.05 12.06
C GLY A 212 -15.47 -18.44 13.51
N LYS A 213 -16.52 -18.40 14.32
CA LYS A 213 -16.49 -18.83 15.72
C LYS A 213 -16.91 -20.29 15.84
N TYR A 214 -16.11 -21.10 16.52
CA TYR A 214 -16.43 -22.49 16.81
C TYR A 214 -15.94 -22.87 18.21
N GLN A 215 -16.85 -23.35 19.07
CA GLN A 215 -16.52 -23.76 20.44
C GLN A 215 -15.79 -22.68 21.25
N GLY A 216 -16.18 -21.42 21.05
CA GLY A 216 -15.61 -20.27 21.79
C GLY A 216 -14.29 -19.72 21.24
N GLU A 217 -13.72 -20.32 20.19
CA GLU A 217 -12.51 -19.81 19.52
C GLU A 217 -12.83 -19.30 18.12
N TRP A 218 -12.05 -18.32 17.65
CA TRP A 218 -12.17 -17.79 16.30
C TRP A 218 -11.12 -18.41 15.37
N TYR A 219 -11.50 -18.59 14.11
CA TYR A 219 -10.69 -19.16 13.03
C TYR A 219 -10.79 -18.28 11.80
N ILE A 220 -9.71 -18.18 11.02
CA ILE A 220 -9.71 -17.45 9.75
C ILE A 220 -10.30 -18.35 8.67
N LEU A 221 -11.37 -17.91 8.02
CA LEU A 221 -12.03 -18.64 6.94
C LEU A 221 -11.53 -18.20 5.58
N GLU A 222 -11.33 -16.88 5.43
CA GLU A 222 -10.82 -16.26 4.21
C GLU A 222 -9.91 -15.08 4.60
N SER A 223 -8.97 -14.75 3.71
CA SER A 223 -8.03 -13.64 3.90
C SER A 223 -8.01 -12.73 2.68
N GLY A 224 -8.04 -11.43 2.95
CA GLY A 224 -7.63 -10.37 2.04
C GLY A 224 -6.29 -9.78 2.48
N ASN A 225 -6.17 -8.46 2.35
CA ASN A 225 -4.93 -7.72 2.59
C ASN A 225 -4.72 -7.34 4.06
N VAL A 226 -3.48 -6.96 4.37
CA VAL A 226 -3.07 -6.36 5.64
C VAL A 226 -2.67 -4.90 5.40
N TYR A 227 -2.94 -4.03 6.36
CA TYR A 227 -2.66 -2.60 6.32
C TYR A 227 -1.98 -2.16 7.62
N ARG A 228 -1.13 -1.12 7.54
CA ARG A 228 -0.31 -0.61 8.65
C ARG A 228 -0.88 0.63 9.32
#